data_AF-A0A5D2F066-F1
#
_entry.id   AF-A0A5D2F066-F1
#
_cell.length_a   1.000
_cell.length_b   1.000
_cell.length_c   1.000
_cell.angle_alpha   90.00
_cell.angle_beta   90.00
_cell.angle_gamma   90.00
#
_symmetry.space_group_name_H-M   'P 1'
#
loop_
_entity.id
_entity.type
_entity.pdbx_description
1 polymer ?
#
loop_
_entity_poly.entity_id
_entity_poly.type
_entity_poly.pdbx_seq_one_letter_code
_entity_poly.pdbx_strand_id
1 'polypeptide(L)'
;MKIFSVFLISFLFFAFPRAESTGSVFFIDSTNNQFLRSQSSNDVAQSESMLLTEVGATVSVLLGFAPPTTLSAAGSSKLNEVLIPNPFNRPRAVFMLEVSGIDDPLVVDPKNAIFGRALKSSVDLGSSKADIQLLDEEEVSVVSLDEPLGDYTEEDIIDFASWLGGSYVADAAKPFHGVMTIPVADVDNVTLRMPEKAHKEFVSKLLALYRNIRKAMEKHGHLSKTLRRPAEIIMGSFDGIKVLLEQLDRDGVDKLGTRLLLATLSNIYGLLQTAYGGQIVGVIVFNGVPQPESKTLMNVIYTSRSSPRWLADTTSSANTTLAAQVLVRRTLAWITGVVLLIATLLGVYFLLNMPLTRDTLLYSNVKLD
;
A
#
# COMPACT_ATOMS: atom_id res chain seq x y z
N MET A 1 -18.52 -40.26 48.48
CA MET A 1 -18.88 -38.85 48.19
C MET A 1 -17.71 -37.87 48.17
N LYS A 2 -16.64 -38.01 48.98
CA LYS A 2 -15.54 -37.01 49.02
C LYS A 2 -14.59 -37.03 47.80
N ILE A 3 -14.37 -38.18 47.16
CA ILE A 3 -13.45 -38.31 46.00
C ILE A 3 -14.04 -37.70 44.72
N PHE A 4 -15.37 -37.77 44.55
CA PHE A 4 -16.05 -37.23 43.38
C PHE A 4 -16.04 -35.69 43.36
N SER A 5 -16.13 -35.03 44.54
CA SER A 5 -15.99 -33.58 44.65
C SER A 5 -14.59 -33.08 44.30
N VAL A 6 -13.53 -33.84 44.60
CA VAL A 6 -12.15 -33.44 44.26
C VAL A 6 -11.91 -33.51 42.75
N PHE A 7 -12.46 -34.51 42.06
CA PHE A 7 -12.40 -34.59 40.60
C PHE A 7 -13.22 -33.50 39.92
N LEU A 8 -14.40 -33.15 40.45
CA LEU A 8 -15.24 -32.07 39.92
C LEU A 8 -14.57 -30.69 40.08
N ILE A 9 -13.92 -30.45 41.22
CA ILE A 9 -13.17 -29.22 41.49
C ILE A 9 -11.91 -29.15 40.62
N SER A 10 -11.22 -30.28 40.40
CA SER A 10 -10.06 -30.35 39.50
C SER A 10 -10.47 -30.03 38.04
N PHE A 11 -11.61 -30.53 37.57
CA PHE A 11 -12.12 -30.22 36.23
C PHE A 11 -12.49 -28.74 36.05
N LEU A 12 -12.97 -28.07 37.11
CA LEU A 12 -13.27 -26.64 37.13
C LEU A 12 -12.01 -25.76 37.12
N PHE A 13 -10.88 -26.24 37.66
CA PHE A 13 -9.60 -25.51 37.61
C PHE A 13 -8.83 -25.71 36.28
N PHE A 14 -9.19 -26.69 35.45
CA PHE A 14 -8.63 -26.85 34.10
C PHE A 14 -9.44 -26.14 33.01
N ALA A 15 -10.63 -25.63 33.33
CA ALA A 15 -11.42 -24.78 32.45
C ALA A 15 -11.09 -23.30 32.71
N PHE A 16 -9.82 -22.91 32.59
CA PHE A 16 -9.54 -21.51 32.29
C PHE A 16 -10.01 -21.29 30.84
N PRO A 17 -10.99 -20.41 30.57
CA PRO A 17 -11.16 -19.93 29.22
C PRO A 17 -9.80 -19.34 28.83
N ARG A 18 -9.14 -19.98 27.86
CA ARG A 18 -8.03 -19.35 27.17
C ARG A 18 -8.64 -18.07 26.62
N ALA A 19 -8.28 -16.92 27.19
CA ALA A 19 -8.77 -15.65 26.71
C ALA A 19 -8.51 -15.63 25.20
N GLU A 20 -9.58 -15.58 24.40
CA GLU A 20 -9.47 -15.39 22.96
C GLU A 20 -8.69 -14.09 22.78
N SER A 21 -7.45 -14.19 22.29
CA SER A 21 -6.63 -13.02 22.00
C SER A 21 -7.25 -12.33 20.80
N THR A 22 -8.20 -11.45 21.10
CA THR A 22 -8.98 -10.69 20.13
C THR A 22 -8.27 -9.37 19.93
N GLY A 23 -7.80 -9.13 18.71
CA GLY A 23 -7.22 -7.87 18.28
C GLY A 23 -8.18 -7.11 17.36
N SER A 24 -7.67 -6.05 16.76
CA SER A 24 -8.37 -5.34 15.69
C SER A 24 -7.46 -5.08 14.50
N VAL A 25 -8.04 -5.02 13.31
CA VAL A 25 -7.34 -4.61 12.08
C VAL A 25 -8.05 -3.41 11.47
N PHE A 26 -7.24 -2.47 11.01
CA PHE A 26 -7.69 -1.29 10.28
C PHE A 26 -7.13 -1.33 8.87
N PHE A 27 -8.03 -1.34 7.90
CA PHE A 27 -7.72 -1.17 6.49
C PHE A 27 -7.95 0.30 6.12
N ILE A 28 -6.86 0.99 5.78
CA ILE A 28 -6.83 2.43 5.51
C ILE A 28 -6.68 2.60 4.00
N ASP A 29 -7.70 3.16 3.36
CA ASP A 29 -7.67 3.40 1.92
C ASP A 29 -6.94 4.70 1.56
N SER A 30 -6.59 4.81 0.29
CA SER A 30 -6.07 6.04 -0.28
C SER A 30 -7.13 7.15 -0.30
N THR A 31 -6.68 8.38 -0.09
CA THR A 31 -7.53 9.58 -0.22
C THR A 31 -8.05 9.79 -1.64
N ASN A 32 -7.28 9.36 -2.66
CA ASN A 32 -7.55 9.66 -4.07
C ASN A 32 -7.96 8.44 -4.90
N ASN A 33 -7.76 7.23 -4.37
CA ASN A 33 -8.09 5.97 -5.05
C ASN A 33 -8.90 5.10 -4.09
N GLN A 34 -9.92 4.44 -4.61
CA GLN A 34 -10.74 3.53 -3.81
C GLN A 34 -10.37 2.09 -4.13
N PHE A 35 -9.61 1.45 -3.24
CA PHE A 35 -9.23 0.03 -3.32
C PHE A 35 -10.06 -0.83 -2.36
N LEU A 36 -10.57 -0.21 -1.31
CA LEU A 36 -11.32 -0.84 -0.24
C LEU A 36 -12.78 -0.42 -0.28
N ARG A 37 -13.67 -1.28 0.21
CA ARG A 37 -15.08 -0.91 0.35
C ARG A 37 -15.24 0.13 1.44
N SER A 38 -16.15 1.08 1.22
CA SER A 38 -16.56 2.03 2.24
C SER A 38 -17.39 1.32 3.31
N GLN A 39 -17.19 1.68 4.57
CA GLN A 39 -18.03 1.21 5.67
C GLN A 39 -19.49 1.60 5.40
N SER A 40 -20.38 0.61 5.30
CA SER A 40 -21.80 0.86 5.06
C SER A 40 -22.43 1.37 6.35
N SER A 41 -23.08 2.53 6.31
CA SER A 41 -23.82 3.11 7.45
C SER A 41 -25.04 2.28 7.88
N ASN A 42 -25.39 1.24 7.12
CA ASN A 42 -26.63 0.47 7.29
C ASN A 42 -26.42 -0.97 7.76
N ASP A 43 -25.18 -1.47 7.82
CA ASP A 43 -24.91 -2.79 8.38
C ASP A 43 -24.62 -2.67 9.88
N VAL A 44 -25.70 -2.79 10.66
CA VAL A 44 -25.66 -3.13 12.09
C VAL A 44 -25.19 -4.59 12.29
N ALA A 45 -24.91 -5.32 11.21
CA ALA A 45 -24.22 -6.59 11.27
C ALA A 45 -22.74 -6.32 11.62
N GLN A 46 -22.36 -6.64 12.86
CA GLN A 46 -20.96 -6.86 13.24
C GLN A 46 -20.27 -7.63 12.12
N SER A 47 -19.31 -7.02 11.42
CA SER A 47 -18.43 -7.76 10.51
C SER A 47 -17.88 -8.96 11.26
N GLU A 48 -18.04 -10.15 10.69
CA GLU A 48 -17.55 -11.38 11.32
C GLU A 48 -16.04 -11.25 11.57
N SER A 49 -15.59 -11.67 12.74
CA SER A 49 -14.18 -11.58 13.11
C SER A 49 -13.30 -12.25 12.07
N MET A 50 -12.27 -11.55 11.59
CA MET A 50 -11.32 -12.07 10.63
C MET A 50 -10.26 -12.94 11.31
N LEU A 51 -9.78 -13.97 10.63
CA LEU A 51 -8.57 -14.69 11.01
C LEU A 51 -7.35 -13.94 10.47
N LEU A 52 -6.22 -14.10 11.15
CA LEU A 52 -4.96 -13.52 10.69
C LEU A 52 -4.56 -14.02 9.27
N THR A 53 -4.89 -15.26 8.92
CA THR A 53 -4.70 -15.81 7.56
C THR A 53 -5.58 -15.13 6.52
N GLU A 54 -6.77 -14.65 6.89
CA GLU A 54 -7.66 -13.88 6.01
C GLU A 54 -7.10 -12.46 5.80
N VAL A 55 -6.49 -11.86 6.84
CA VAL A 55 -5.75 -10.58 6.69
C VAL A 55 -4.56 -10.76 5.75
N GLY A 56 -3.76 -11.82 5.92
CA GLY A 56 -2.64 -12.14 5.02
C GLY A 56 -3.09 -12.35 3.57
N ALA A 57 -4.19 -13.08 3.37
CA ALA A 57 -4.79 -13.27 2.04
C ALA A 57 -5.26 -11.94 1.42
N THR A 58 -5.83 -11.05 2.23
CA THR A 58 -6.25 -9.70 1.79
C THR A 58 -5.07 -8.90 1.26
N VAL A 59 -3.93 -8.95 1.96
CA VAL A 59 -2.68 -8.29 1.52
C VAL A 59 -2.16 -8.89 0.21
N SER A 60 -2.15 -10.22 0.07
CA SER A 60 -1.78 -10.88 -1.20
C SER A 60 -2.63 -10.39 -2.36
N VAL A 61 -3.95 -10.29 -2.18
CA VAL A 61 -4.86 -9.81 -3.24
C VAL A 61 -4.65 -8.34 -3.59
N LEU A 62 -4.41 -7.47 -2.59
CA LEU A 62 -4.10 -6.06 -2.84
C LEU A 62 -2.82 -5.89 -3.68
N LEU A 63 -1.82 -6.75 -3.46
CA LEU A 63 -0.58 -6.76 -4.23
C LEU A 63 -0.74 -7.39 -5.64
N GLY A 64 -1.91 -7.93 -5.96
CA GLY A 64 -2.24 -8.51 -7.26
C GLY A 64 -2.07 -10.03 -7.34
N PHE A 65 -1.88 -10.72 -6.22
CA PHE A 65 -1.72 -12.17 -6.16
C PHE A 65 -3.04 -12.87 -5.86
N ALA A 66 -3.16 -14.13 -6.30
CA ALA A 66 -4.31 -14.94 -5.93
C ALA A 66 -4.30 -15.22 -4.41
N PRO A 67 -5.46 -15.27 -3.74
CA PRO A 67 -5.51 -15.67 -2.35
C PRO A 67 -5.04 -17.13 -2.18
N PRO A 68 -4.56 -17.51 -0.98
CA PRO A 68 -4.14 -18.88 -0.68
C PRO A 68 -5.22 -19.90 -1.03
N THR A 69 -4.83 -21.05 -1.58
CA THR A 69 -5.77 -22.15 -1.92
C THR A 69 -6.40 -22.80 -0.69
N THR A 70 -5.82 -22.58 0.49
CA THR A 70 -6.34 -23.01 1.79
C THR A 70 -7.44 -22.09 2.33
N LEU A 71 -7.71 -20.94 1.67
CA LEU A 71 -8.76 -20.02 2.08
C LEU A 71 -10.14 -20.66 1.88
N SER A 72 -10.92 -20.71 2.95
CA SER A 72 -12.28 -21.26 2.92
C SER A 72 -13.25 -20.33 2.15
N ALA A 73 -14.40 -20.86 1.75
CA ALA A 73 -15.46 -20.04 1.15
C ALA A 73 -15.93 -18.92 2.09
N ALA A 74 -15.98 -19.18 3.40
CA ALA A 74 -16.30 -18.17 4.41
C ALA A 74 -15.21 -17.08 4.48
N GLY A 75 -13.92 -17.46 4.50
CA GLY A 75 -12.82 -16.50 4.48
C GLY A 75 -12.80 -15.65 3.20
N SER A 76 -13.11 -16.26 2.05
CA SER A 76 -13.28 -15.55 0.77
C SER A 76 -14.43 -14.52 0.82
N SER A 77 -15.54 -14.85 1.50
CA SER A 77 -16.63 -13.90 1.73
C SER A 77 -16.17 -12.67 2.52
N LYS A 78 -15.35 -12.86 3.57
CA LYS A 78 -14.80 -11.74 4.36
C LYS A 78 -13.84 -10.87 3.56
N LEU A 79 -13.03 -11.46 2.67
CA LEU A 79 -12.20 -10.67 1.74
C LEU A 79 -13.07 -9.79 0.84
N ASN A 80 -14.24 -10.27 0.41
CA ASN A 80 -15.18 -9.48 -0.38
C ASN A 80 -15.81 -8.34 0.44
N GLU A 81 -15.88 -8.42 1.77
CA GLU A 81 -16.34 -7.30 2.60
C GLU A 81 -15.33 -6.15 2.63
N VAL A 82 -14.04 -6.47 2.50
CA VAL A 82 -12.93 -5.51 2.55
C VAL A 82 -12.59 -4.96 1.15
N LEU A 83 -12.47 -5.84 0.16
CA LEU A 83 -11.87 -5.53 -1.13
C LEU A 83 -12.91 -5.10 -2.18
N ILE A 84 -12.52 -4.13 -3.01
CA ILE A 84 -13.23 -3.86 -4.26
C ILE A 84 -12.68 -4.79 -5.34
N PRO A 85 -13.51 -5.59 -6.03
CA PRO A 85 -13.04 -6.50 -7.06
C PRO A 85 -12.64 -5.69 -8.32
N ASN A 86 -11.34 -5.40 -8.46
CA ASN A 86 -10.80 -4.79 -9.68
C ASN A 86 -9.38 -5.30 -10.00
N PRO A 87 -9.21 -6.21 -10.99
CA PRO A 87 -7.90 -6.76 -11.34
C PRO A 87 -6.98 -5.75 -12.05
N PHE A 88 -7.53 -4.64 -12.57
CA PHE A 88 -6.79 -3.62 -13.33
C PHE A 88 -6.47 -2.37 -12.50
N ASN A 89 -7.15 -2.17 -11.37
CA ASN A 89 -6.91 -1.07 -10.45
C ASN A 89 -6.54 -1.61 -9.08
N ARG A 90 -5.23 -1.75 -8.85
CA ARG A 90 -4.67 -2.22 -7.59
C ARG A 90 -3.71 -1.18 -7.02
N PRO A 91 -3.54 -1.12 -5.69
CA PRO A 91 -2.51 -0.29 -5.12
C PRO A 91 -1.13 -0.76 -5.58
N ARG A 92 -0.20 0.18 -5.69
CA ARG A 92 1.20 -0.13 -5.96
C ARG A 92 1.90 -0.69 -4.73
N ALA A 93 1.44 -0.29 -3.53
CA ALA A 93 2.02 -0.74 -2.29
C ALA A 93 1.01 -1.03 -1.19
N VAL A 94 1.42 -1.88 -0.26
CA VAL A 94 0.74 -2.09 1.02
C VAL A 94 1.70 -1.73 2.13
N PHE A 95 1.28 -0.80 3.01
CA PHE A 95 1.94 -0.53 4.28
C PHE A 95 1.27 -1.35 5.36
N MET A 96 2.00 -2.31 5.93
CA MET A 96 1.50 -3.19 6.96
C MET A 96 2.27 -2.97 8.27
N LEU A 97 1.56 -2.72 9.37
CA LEU A 97 2.20 -2.55 10.67
C LEU A 97 1.46 -3.34 11.74
N GLU A 98 2.20 -4.18 12.46
CA GLU A 98 1.73 -4.80 13.69
C GLU A 98 2.02 -3.87 14.87
N VAL A 99 1.04 -3.62 15.72
CA VAL A 99 1.20 -2.82 16.94
C VAL A 99 0.82 -3.68 18.14
N SER A 100 1.78 -3.90 19.03
CA SER A 100 1.60 -4.65 20.28
C SER A 100 1.37 -3.73 21.47
N GLY A 101 0.50 -4.15 22.40
CA GLY A 101 0.20 -3.44 23.66
C GLY A 101 -1.11 -2.65 23.65
N ILE A 102 -1.88 -2.69 22.56
CA ILE A 102 -3.23 -2.10 22.50
C ILE A 102 -4.13 -2.93 21.59
N ASP A 103 -5.37 -3.21 22.03
CA ASP A 103 -6.35 -3.98 21.25
C ASP A 103 -7.07 -3.13 20.22
N ASP A 104 -7.52 -1.93 20.62
CA ASP A 104 -8.32 -1.03 19.80
C ASP A 104 -7.96 0.44 20.07
N PRO A 105 -7.28 1.12 19.14
CA PRO A 105 -6.87 2.51 19.31
C PRO A 105 -8.03 3.50 19.34
N LEU A 106 -9.18 3.18 18.73
CA LEU A 106 -10.33 4.09 18.69
C LEU A 106 -11.05 4.21 20.03
N VAL A 107 -10.79 3.31 20.99
CA VAL A 107 -11.25 3.48 22.38
C VAL A 107 -10.59 4.71 23.01
N VAL A 108 -9.34 4.99 22.63
CA VAL A 108 -8.52 6.07 23.21
C VAL A 108 -8.68 7.39 22.43
N ASP A 109 -8.74 7.30 21.10
CA ASP A 109 -8.94 8.45 20.21
C ASP A 109 -10.00 8.13 19.12
N PRO A 110 -11.29 8.23 19.46
CA PRO A 110 -12.38 7.89 18.52
C PRO A 110 -12.51 8.88 17.36
N LYS A 111 -11.90 10.07 17.49
CA LYS A 111 -11.99 11.14 16.49
C LYS A 111 -10.79 11.17 15.55
N ASN A 112 -9.87 10.21 15.67
CA ASN A 112 -8.72 10.17 14.80
C ASN A 112 -9.15 10.16 13.33
N ALA A 113 -8.68 11.13 12.55
CA ALA A 113 -9.19 11.36 11.20
C ALA A 113 -8.93 10.19 10.24
N ILE A 114 -7.82 9.47 10.41
CA ILE A 114 -7.43 8.35 9.55
C ILE A 114 -8.13 7.07 10.01
N PHE A 115 -8.03 6.74 11.30
CA PHE A 115 -8.61 5.50 11.82
C PHE A 115 -10.14 5.55 11.88
N GLY A 116 -10.75 6.72 12.08
CA GLY A 116 -12.21 6.90 12.07
C GLY A 116 -12.85 6.76 10.68
N ARG A 117 -12.05 6.77 9.60
CA ARG A 117 -12.52 6.52 8.22
C ARG A 117 -12.07 5.16 7.69
N ALA A 118 -11.22 4.45 8.42
CA ALA A 118 -10.70 3.16 8.03
C ALA A 118 -11.77 2.08 8.20
N LEU A 119 -11.70 1.04 7.36
CA LEU A 119 -12.52 -0.14 7.55
C LEU A 119 -11.94 -0.96 8.70
N LYS A 120 -12.71 -1.10 9.78
CA LYS A 120 -12.32 -1.83 10.98
C LYS A 120 -12.95 -3.21 11.00
N SER A 121 -12.15 -4.22 11.34
CA SER A 121 -12.64 -5.56 11.70
C SER A 121 -12.01 -6.02 13.01
N SER A 122 -12.73 -6.83 13.79
CA SER A 122 -12.07 -7.61 14.84
C SER A 122 -11.22 -8.70 14.19
N VAL A 123 -10.15 -9.10 14.87
CA VAL A 123 -9.28 -10.19 14.42
C VAL A 123 -9.13 -11.20 15.53
N ASP A 124 -9.42 -12.47 15.22
CA ASP A 124 -8.97 -13.57 16.05
C ASP A 124 -7.50 -13.86 15.71
N LEU A 125 -6.63 -13.53 16.66
CA LEU A 125 -5.20 -13.68 16.53
C LEU A 125 -4.76 -15.16 16.67
N GLY A 126 -5.64 -16.03 17.16
CA GLY A 126 -5.40 -17.46 17.32
C GLY A 126 -4.08 -17.78 18.06
N SER A 127 -3.58 -19.02 17.90
CA SER A 127 -2.24 -19.39 18.37
C SER A 127 -1.18 -19.43 17.25
N SER A 128 -1.60 -19.30 15.99
CA SER A 128 -0.78 -19.53 14.80
C SER A 128 -0.45 -18.22 14.08
N LYS A 129 0.82 -18.08 13.67
CA LYS A 129 1.25 -17.04 12.72
C LYS A 129 0.49 -17.20 11.39
N ALA A 130 0.39 -16.11 10.66
CA ALA A 130 -0.16 -16.13 9.31
C ALA A 130 0.88 -15.73 8.28
N ASP A 131 0.70 -16.25 7.07
CA ASP A 131 1.63 -16.07 5.97
C ASP A 131 0.95 -15.28 4.85
N ILE A 132 1.64 -14.26 4.37
CA ILE A 132 1.35 -13.58 3.11
C ILE A 132 2.04 -14.38 2.02
N GLN A 133 1.24 -15.09 1.22
CA GLN A 133 1.75 -15.90 0.12
C GLN A 133 1.95 -15.03 -1.11
N LEU A 134 3.17 -15.00 -1.63
CA LEU A 134 3.58 -14.33 -2.86
C LEU A 134 4.08 -15.35 -3.89
N LEU A 135 4.04 -15.03 -5.19
CA LEU A 135 4.41 -15.97 -6.25
C LEU A 135 5.89 -15.91 -6.66
N ASP A 136 6.55 -14.74 -6.54
CA ASP A 136 7.97 -14.56 -6.92
C ASP A 136 8.61 -13.37 -6.18
N GLU A 137 9.90 -13.48 -5.86
CA GLU A 137 10.73 -12.41 -5.30
C GLU A 137 10.95 -11.28 -6.31
N GLU A 138 10.90 -11.57 -7.62
CA GLU A 138 11.08 -10.55 -8.67
C GLU A 138 9.84 -9.67 -8.88
N GLU A 139 8.66 -10.15 -8.50
CA GLU A 139 7.37 -9.44 -8.72
C GLU A 139 6.99 -8.52 -7.55
N VAL A 140 7.52 -8.77 -6.35
CA VAL A 140 7.25 -7.98 -5.14
C VAL A 140 8.53 -7.55 -4.44
N SER A 141 8.67 -6.25 -4.17
CA SER A 141 9.70 -5.74 -3.28
C SER A 141 9.20 -5.71 -1.84
N VAL A 142 9.83 -6.50 -0.98
CA VAL A 142 9.61 -6.47 0.46
C VAL A 142 10.56 -5.46 1.11
N VAL A 143 10.04 -4.63 2.01
CA VAL A 143 10.79 -3.67 2.81
C VAL A 143 10.43 -3.89 4.28
N SER A 144 11.41 -4.22 5.10
CA SER A 144 11.21 -4.39 6.55
C SER A 144 11.35 -3.06 7.28
N LEU A 145 10.50 -2.85 8.28
CA LEU A 145 10.55 -1.74 9.22
C LEU A 145 11.14 -2.12 10.59
N ASP A 146 11.52 -3.38 10.76
CA ASP A 146 12.04 -3.93 12.02
C ASP A 146 13.56 -3.74 12.18
N GLU A 147 14.20 -2.97 11.29
CA GLU A 147 15.62 -2.65 11.44
C GLU A 147 15.84 -1.89 12.76
N PRO A 148 16.76 -2.35 13.62
CA PRO A 148 16.99 -1.70 14.90
C PRO A 148 17.49 -0.28 14.68
N LEU A 149 17.18 0.60 15.63
CA LEU A 149 17.72 1.94 15.63
C LEU A 149 19.24 1.84 15.82
N GLY A 150 19.99 2.14 14.77
CA GLY A 150 21.43 2.40 14.88
C GLY A 150 21.71 3.69 15.65
N ASP A 151 22.97 4.11 15.67
CA ASP A 151 23.36 5.33 16.36
C ASP A 151 22.53 6.54 15.88
N TYR A 152 22.14 7.39 16.83
CA TYR A 152 21.41 8.62 16.57
C TYR A 152 21.98 9.77 17.39
N THR A 153 21.83 10.97 16.85
CA THR A 153 22.30 12.23 17.43
C THR A 153 21.14 13.00 18.03
N GLU A 154 21.43 14.05 18.79
CA GLU A 154 20.37 14.95 19.27
C GLU A 154 19.67 15.68 18.11
N GLU A 155 20.39 15.97 17.02
CA GLU A 155 19.81 16.54 15.79
C GLU A 155 18.69 15.65 15.25
N ASP A 156 18.89 14.32 15.26
CA ASP A 156 17.86 13.37 14.81
C ASP A 156 16.58 13.43 15.67
N ILE A 157 16.72 13.69 16.98
CA ILE A 157 15.60 13.85 17.90
C ILE A 157 14.88 15.17 17.63
N ILE A 158 15.65 16.24 17.40
CA ILE A 158 15.12 17.56 17.06
C ILE A 158 14.34 17.49 15.75
N ASP A 159 14.91 16.88 14.72
CA ASP A 159 14.28 16.67 13.41
C ASP A 159 13.00 15.83 13.53
N PHE A 160 13.04 14.76 14.31
CA PHE A 160 11.88 13.91 14.56
C PHE A 160 10.76 14.66 15.30
N ALA A 161 11.11 15.41 16.36
CA ALA A 161 10.16 16.21 17.12
C ALA A 161 9.53 17.31 16.24
N SER A 162 10.36 18.00 15.46
CA SER A 162 9.94 19.04 14.52
C SER A 162 9.01 18.49 13.43
N TRP A 163 9.31 17.30 12.91
CA TRP A 163 8.44 16.61 11.94
C TRP A 163 7.06 16.28 12.50
N LEU A 164 6.95 15.98 13.79
CA LEU A 164 5.67 15.81 14.50
C LEU A 164 5.01 17.16 14.89
N GLY A 165 5.58 18.30 14.50
CA GLY A 165 5.10 19.63 14.86
C GLY A 165 5.44 20.06 16.28
N GLY A 166 6.31 19.31 16.97
CA GLY A 166 6.76 19.57 18.32
C GLY A 166 8.18 20.12 18.39
N SER A 167 8.79 19.96 19.57
CA SER A 167 10.15 20.44 19.84
C SER A 167 10.88 19.54 20.83
N TYR A 168 12.21 19.51 20.74
CA TYR A 168 13.09 18.90 21.73
C TYR A 168 14.02 19.98 22.32
N VAL A 169 14.04 20.07 23.65
CA VAL A 169 14.95 20.95 24.39
C VAL A 169 16.02 20.09 25.03
N ALA A 170 17.24 20.16 24.48
CA ALA A 170 18.39 19.43 25.00
C ALA A 170 18.80 19.93 26.39
N ASP A 171 19.33 19.02 27.21
CA ASP A 171 19.93 19.37 28.50
C ASP A 171 21.39 19.79 28.28
N ALA A 172 21.73 21.02 28.69
CA ALA A 172 23.05 21.61 28.49
C ALA A 172 24.18 20.88 29.24
N ALA A 173 23.86 20.11 30.28
CA ALA A 173 24.82 19.39 31.11
C ALA A 173 24.91 17.90 30.78
N LYS A 174 23.84 17.29 30.24
CA LYS A 174 23.78 15.85 29.94
C LYS A 174 23.20 15.58 28.54
N PRO A 175 23.99 15.04 27.61
CA PRO A 175 23.49 14.63 26.29
C PRO A 175 22.35 13.61 26.43
N PHE A 176 21.32 13.74 25.58
CA PHE A 176 20.14 12.86 25.53
C PHE A 176 19.28 12.85 26.81
N HIS A 177 19.40 13.87 27.65
CA HIS A 177 18.58 14.04 28.86
C HIS A 177 17.54 15.17 28.74
N GLY A 178 17.29 15.62 27.51
CA GLY A 178 16.33 16.69 27.23
C GLY A 178 14.86 16.29 27.39
N VAL A 179 13.99 17.23 27.04
CA VAL A 179 12.54 17.09 27.09
C VAL A 179 11.97 17.29 25.69
N MET A 180 11.18 16.31 25.23
CA MET A 180 10.45 16.39 23.97
C MET A 180 8.97 16.70 24.24
N THR A 181 8.43 17.66 23.50
CA THR A 181 7.04 18.11 23.64
C THR A 181 6.38 18.08 22.28
N ILE A 182 5.32 17.27 22.13
CA ILE A 182 4.60 17.08 20.87
C ILE A 182 3.14 17.53 21.06
N PRO A 183 2.61 18.40 20.18
CA PRO A 183 1.19 18.74 20.19
C PRO A 183 0.37 17.56 19.69
N VAL A 184 -0.71 17.22 20.40
CA VAL A 184 -1.61 16.13 20.04
C VAL A 184 -3.04 16.64 20.15
N ALA A 185 -3.90 16.34 19.17
CA ALA A 185 -5.28 16.82 19.16
C ALA A 185 -6.04 16.41 20.44
N ASP A 186 -6.91 17.29 20.92
CA ASP A 186 -7.77 17.10 22.11
C ASP A 186 -7.03 16.87 23.46
N VAL A 187 -5.71 17.09 23.54
CA VAL A 187 -4.90 17.21 24.78
C VAL A 187 -3.99 18.44 24.64
N ASP A 188 -3.45 18.97 25.74
CA ASP A 188 -2.44 20.04 25.69
C ASP A 188 -1.23 19.65 24.81
N ASN A 189 -0.23 19.01 25.42
CA ASN A 189 0.96 18.52 24.73
C ASN A 189 1.42 17.23 25.40
N VAL A 190 1.81 16.24 24.61
CA VAL A 190 2.49 15.05 25.11
C VAL A 190 3.94 15.41 25.42
N THR A 191 4.35 15.25 26.68
CA THR A 191 5.70 15.57 27.13
C THR A 191 6.45 14.29 27.50
N LEU A 192 7.55 14.04 26.82
CA LEU A 192 8.43 12.88 26.99
C LEU A 192 9.77 13.31 27.54
N ARG A 193 10.13 12.76 28.69
CA ARG A 193 11.37 13.09 29.41
C ARG A 193 12.41 12.01 29.16
N MET A 194 13.46 12.32 28.40
CA MET A 194 14.50 11.35 28.04
C MET A 194 15.31 10.78 29.22
N PRO A 195 15.41 11.43 30.40
CA PRO A 195 16.00 10.79 31.57
C PRO A 195 15.21 9.56 32.06
N GLU A 196 13.91 9.49 31.76
CA GLU A 196 13.05 8.38 32.16
C GLU A 196 13.18 7.23 31.16
N LYS A 197 13.50 6.04 31.67
CA LYS A 197 13.85 4.89 30.83
C LYS A 197 12.74 4.53 29.83
N ALA A 198 11.49 4.41 30.28
CA ALA A 198 10.38 4.08 29.39
C ALA A 198 10.16 5.13 28.31
N HIS A 199 10.26 6.42 28.64
CA HIS A 199 10.13 7.50 27.65
C HIS A 199 11.25 7.44 26.62
N LYS A 200 12.51 7.31 27.06
CA LYS A 200 13.66 7.20 26.16
C LYS A 200 13.54 6.02 25.20
N GLU A 201 13.13 4.88 25.71
CA GLU A 201 12.99 3.66 24.94
C GLU A 201 11.79 3.72 23.98
N PHE A 202 10.65 4.27 24.42
CA PHE A 202 9.51 4.54 23.55
C PHE A 202 9.86 5.49 22.40
N VAL A 203 10.58 6.58 22.69
CA VAL A 203 11.07 7.52 21.67
C VAL A 203 12.04 6.85 20.71
N SER A 204 12.94 6.02 21.22
CA SER A 204 13.88 5.28 20.38
C SER A 204 13.14 4.35 19.41
N LYS A 205 12.09 3.66 19.85
CA LYS A 205 11.25 2.81 18.98
C LYS A 205 10.51 3.64 17.91
N LEU A 206 9.96 4.80 18.27
CA LEU A 206 9.30 5.70 17.30
C LEU A 206 10.30 6.26 16.28
N LEU A 207 11.49 6.66 16.72
CA LEU A 207 12.55 7.16 15.86
C LEU A 207 13.06 6.08 14.90
N ALA A 208 13.15 4.83 15.36
CA ALA A 208 13.47 3.67 14.51
C ALA A 208 12.45 3.54 13.37
N LEU A 209 11.15 3.52 13.72
CA LEU A 209 10.06 3.41 12.76
C LEU A 209 10.13 4.55 11.74
N TYR A 210 10.30 5.79 12.19
CA TYR A 210 10.42 6.96 11.32
C TYR A 210 11.59 6.86 10.33
N ARG A 211 12.77 6.48 10.80
CA ARG A 211 13.95 6.30 9.95
C ARG A 211 13.74 5.18 8.92
N ASN A 212 13.13 4.07 9.33
CA ASN A 212 12.87 2.93 8.44
C ASN A 212 11.81 3.28 7.39
N ILE A 213 10.81 4.08 7.74
CA ILE A 213 9.84 4.64 6.76
C ILE A 213 10.54 5.54 5.75
N ARG A 214 11.45 6.43 6.18
CA ARG A 214 12.22 7.27 5.25
C ARG A 214 13.05 6.42 4.28
N LYS A 215 13.77 5.41 4.78
CA LYS A 215 14.50 4.44 3.94
C LYS A 215 13.58 3.72 2.95
N ALA A 216 12.38 3.32 3.39
CA ALA A 216 11.40 2.69 2.51
C ALA A 216 10.96 3.62 1.36
N MET A 217 10.75 4.91 1.65
CA MET A 217 10.44 5.93 0.64
C MET A 217 11.61 6.17 -0.33
N GLU A 218 12.85 6.16 0.14
CA GLU A 218 14.03 6.25 -0.72
C GLU A 218 14.08 5.06 -1.69
N LYS A 219 13.91 3.83 -1.15
CA LYS A 219 13.84 2.60 -1.96
C LYS A 219 12.72 2.67 -3.00
N HIS A 220 11.55 3.17 -2.62
CA HIS A 220 10.44 3.43 -3.56
C HIS A 220 10.84 4.39 -4.70
N GLY A 221 11.56 5.46 -4.37
CA GLY A 221 12.09 6.42 -5.34
C GLY A 221 13.01 5.77 -6.38
N HIS A 222 13.78 4.76 -5.99
CA HIS A 222 14.57 3.95 -6.92
C HIS A 222 13.70 2.98 -7.73
N LEU A 223 12.79 2.25 -7.08
CA LEU A 223 11.91 1.26 -7.71
C LEU A 223 10.96 1.87 -8.75
N SER A 224 10.44 3.06 -8.49
CA SER A 224 9.53 3.78 -9.40
C SER A 224 10.15 4.09 -10.77
N LYS A 225 11.48 4.20 -10.82
CA LYS A 225 12.27 4.48 -12.04
C LYS A 225 12.64 3.22 -12.80
N THR A 226 12.47 2.04 -12.20
CA THR A 226 12.73 0.77 -12.88
C THR A 226 11.67 0.48 -13.95
N LEU A 227 12.02 -0.29 -14.98
CA LEU A 227 11.07 -0.66 -16.04
C LEU A 227 9.96 -1.60 -15.53
N ARG A 228 10.32 -2.54 -14.64
CA ARG A 228 9.41 -3.58 -14.15
C ARG A 228 8.38 -3.07 -13.14
N ARG A 229 8.72 -2.06 -12.33
CA ARG A 229 7.85 -1.45 -11.30
C ARG A 229 7.09 -2.52 -10.48
N PRO A 230 7.81 -3.32 -9.67
CA PRO A 230 7.21 -4.38 -8.86
C PRO A 230 6.18 -3.81 -7.87
N ALA A 231 5.26 -4.66 -7.41
CA ALA A 231 4.43 -4.33 -6.26
C ALA A 231 5.31 -4.22 -5.01
N GLU A 232 4.91 -3.42 -4.02
CA GLU A 232 5.73 -3.16 -2.84
C GLU A 232 4.97 -3.49 -1.56
N ILE A 233 5.62 -4.19 -0.64
CA ILE A 233 5.10 -4.37 0.72
C ILE A 233 6.11 -3.79 1.70
N ILE A 234 5.66 -2.81 2.48
CA ILE A 234 6.40 -2.23 3.58
C ILE A 234 5.80 -2.82 4.84
N MET A 235 6.57 -3.60 5.60
CA MET A 235 6.05 -4.29 6.76
C MET A 235 6.95 -4.24 7.98
N GLY A 236 6.36 -4.22 9.17
CA GLY A 236 7.08 -4.49 10.41
C GLY A 236 6.18 -4.46 11.62
N SER A 237 6.81 -4.33 12.78
CA SER A 237 6.20 -4.40 14.09
C SER A 237 6.61 -3.21 14.96
N PHE A 238 5.68 -2.79 15.82
CA PHE A 238 5.89 -1.74 16.80
C PHE A 238 5.42 -2.22 18.16
N ASP A 239 6.38 -2.37 19.08
CA ASP A 239 6.18 -2.86 20.44
C ASP A 239 6.40 -1.76 21.50
N GLY A 240 6.56 -0.50 21.09
CA GLY A 240 6.90 0.61 22.00
C GLY A 240 5.85 0.89 23.08
N ILE A 241 4.58 0.53 22.87
CA ILE A 241 3.53 0.69 23.89
C ILE A 241 3.76 -0.24 25.09
N LYS A 242 4.29 -1.45 24.86
CA LYS A 242 4.63 -2.40 25.92
C LYS A 242 5.60 -1.79 26.94
N VAL A 243 6.60 -1.07 26.45
CA VAL A 243 7.61 -0.41 27.28
C VAL A 243 6.97 0.61 28.24
N LEU A 244 5.93 1.30 27.79
CA LEU A 244 5.19 2.25 28.64
C LEU A 244 4.30 1.53 29.66
N LEU A 245 3.65 0.42 29.27
CA LEU A 245 2.81 -0.39 30.17
C LEU A 245 3.57 -0.99 31.36
N GLU A 246 4.89 -1.19 31.23
CA GLU A 246 5.73 -1.70 32.32
C GLU A 246 5.99 -0.68 33.43
N GLN A 247 5.80 0.63 33.18
CA GLN A 247 6.19 1.70 34.10
C GLN A 247 5.09 2.73 34.39
N LEU A 248 4.06 2.84 33.55
CA LEU A 248 2.97 3.80 33.70
C LEU A 248 1.63 3.09 33.91
N ASP A 249 0.73 3.75 34.64
CA ASP A 249 -0.67 3.35 34.71
C ASP A 249 -1.37 3.48 33.35
N ARG A 250 -2.46 2.73 33.16
CA ARG A 250 -3.19 2.66 31.89
C ARG A 250 -3.63 4.02 31.36
N ASP A 251 -4.11 4.93 32.22
CA ASP A 251 -4.49 6.30 31.82
C ASP A 251 -3.28 7.11 31.32
N GLY A 252 -2.10 6.89 31.89
CA GLY A 252 -0.85 7.48 31.44
C GLY A 252 -0.44 6.95 30.06
N VAL A 253 -0.54 5.64 29.84
CA VAL A 253 -0.25 5.01 28.53
C VAL A 253 -1.23 5.46 27.46
N ASP A 254 -2.52 5.56 27.78
CA ASP A 254 -3.55 6.00 26.84
C ASP A 254 -3.32 7.45 26.41
N LYS A 255 -3.05 8.36 27.37
CA LYS A 255 -2.80 9.78 27.07
C LYS A 255 -1.47 10.04 26.38
N LEU A 256 -0.40 9.41 26.87
CA LEU A 256 0.97 9.65 26.42
C LEU A 256 1.34 8.80 25.19
N GLY A 257 1.18 7.49 25.30
CA GLY A 257 1.71 6.51 24.35
C GLY A 257 0.80 6.33 23.15
N THR A 258 -0.45 5.94 23.39
CA THR A 258 -1.40 5.59 22.32
C THR A 258 -1.69 6.80 21.42
N ARG A 259 -2.02 7.96 22.00
CA ARG A 259 -2.33 9.15 21.18
C ARG A 259 -1.14 9.62 20.36
N LEU A 260 0.06 9.62 20.94
CA LEU A 260 1.27 9.99 20.19
C LEU A 260 1.57 8.99 19.08
N LEU A 261 1.39 7.69 19.34
CA LEU A 261 1.52 6.66 18.31
C LEU A 261 0.53 6.90 17.16
N LEU A 262 -0.74 7.17 17.46
CA LEU A 262 -1.75 7.43 16.43
C LEU A 262 -1.46 8.69 15.61
N ALA A 263 -0.98 9.76 16.26
CA ALA A 263 -0.52 10.96 15.56
C ALA A 263 0.68 10.65 14.65
N THR A 264 1.63 9.85 15.14
CA THR A 264 2.82 9.44 14.37
C THR A 264 2.43 8.58 13.16
N LEU A 265 1.56 7.57 13.34
CA LEU A 265 1.07 6.72 12.26
C LEU A 265 0.26 7.51 11.24
N SER A 266 -0.51 8.51 11.70
CA SER A 266 -1.25 9.41 10.82
C SER A 266 -0.31 10.20 9.90
N ASN A 267 0.76 10.77 10.46
CA ASN A 267 1.77 11.49 9.69
C ASN A 267 2.57 10.55 8.76
N ILE A 268 2.95 9.35 9.23
CA ILE A 268 3.62 8.33 8.41
C ILE A 268 2.75 7.98 7.19
N TYR A 269 1.48 7.68 7.41
CA TYR A 269 0.61 7.29 6.32
C TYR A 269 0.38 8.46 5.34
N GLY A 270 0.28 9.70 5.81
CA GLY A 270 0.25 10.88 4.96
C GLY A 270 1.52 11.06 4.10
N LEU A 271 2.71 10.83 4.68
CA LEU A 271 3.98 10.83 3.94
C LEU A 271 4.01 9.75 2.86
N LEU A 272 3.60 8.53 3.22
CA LEU A 272 3.55 7.41 2.28
C LEU A 272 2.53 7.66 1.16
N GLN A 273 1.33 8.15 1.48
CA GLN A 273 0.35 8.53 0.46
C GLN A 273 0.93 9.53 -0.54
N THR A 274 1.68 10.52 -0.06
CA THR A 274 2.33 11.51 -0.91
C THR A 274 3.42 10.87 -1.78
N ALA A 275 4.30 10.06 -1.20
CA ALA A 275 5.39 9.40 -1.92
C ALA A 275 4.91 8.42 -2.99
N TYR A 276 3.81 7.71 -2.72
CA TYR A 276 3.22 6.71 -3.62
C TYR A 276 2.15 7.30 -4.55
N GLY A 277 1.91 8.61 -4.53
CA GLY A 277 0.87 9.27 -5.35
C GLY A 277 -0.53 8.73 -5.10
N GLY A 278 -0.82 8.31 -3.86
CA GLY A 278 -2.09 7.70 -3.48
C GLY A 278 -2.26 6.26 -3.97
N GLN A 279 -1.23 5.58 -4.48
CA GLN A 279 -1.27 4.16 -4.82
C GLN A 279 -0.78 3.27 -3.67
N ILE A 280 -1.23 3.54 -2.45
CA ILE A 280 -0.86 2.77 -1.26
C ILE A 280 -2.07 2.53 -0.35
N VAL A 281 -2.18 1.32 0.20
CA VAL A 281 -3.16 0.94 1.22
C VAL A 281 -2.46 0.65 2.54
N GLY A 282 -3.04 1.11 3.65
CA GLY A 282 -2.56 0.80 5.00
C GLY A 282 -3.30 -0.40 5.60
N VAL A 283 -2.59 -1.30 6.27
CA VAL A 283 -3.13 -2.44 7.01
C VAL A 283 -2.46 -2.48 8.38
N ILE A 284 -3.15 -2.02 9.41
CA ILE A 284 -2.58 -1.92 10.76
C ILE A 284 -3.29 -2.91 11.68
N VAL A 285 -2.55 -3.85 12.24
CA VAL A 285 -3.05 -4.89 13.15
C VAL A 285 -2.67 -4.52 14.57
N PHE A 286 -3.65 -4.37 15.44
CA PHE A 286 -3.49 -4.07 16.85
C PHE A 286 -3.76 -5.31 17.69
N ASN A 287 -2.84 -5.58 18.61
CA ASN A 287 -2.90 -6.70 19.54
C ASN A 287 -2.57 -6.20 20.96
N GLY A 288 -3.51 -6.35 21.90
CA GLY A 288 -3.31 -5.94 23.29
C GLY A 288 -2.43 -6.87 24.10
N VAL A 289 -2.22 -8.11 23.65
CA VAL A 289 -1.31 -9.04 24.32
C VAL A 289 0.12 -8.80 23.82
N PRO A 290 1.06 -8.35 24.68
CA PRO A 290 2.43 -8.14 24.27
C PRO A 290 3.08 -9.46 23.85
N GLN A 291 3.51 -9.56 22.59
CA GLN A 291 4.24 -10.73 22.10
C GLN A 291 5.69 -10.73 22.62
N PRO A 292 6.37 -11.89 22.72
CA PRO A 292 7.81 -11.95 22.92
C PRO A 292 8.56 -11.30 21.75
N GLU A 293 9.73 -10.72 22.01
CA GLU A 293 10.54 -9.83 21.14
C GLU A 293 11.04 -10.42 19.79
N SER A 294 10.46 -11.52 19.30
CA SER A 294 10.83 -12.13 18.02
C SER A 294 9.67 -12.75 17.25
N LYS A 295 8.43 -12.54 17.70
CA LYS A 295 7.26 -13.22 17.15
C LYS A 295 6.36 -12.25 16.38
N THR A 296 6.81 -11.88 15.17
CA THR A 296 5.93 -11.28 14.15
C THR A 296 4.72 -12.18 13.94
N LEU A 297 3.53 -11.57 13.94
CA LEU A 297 2.27 -12.26 13.67
C LEU A 297 2.16 -12.67 12.20
N MET A 298 2.69 -11.83 11.31
CA MET A 298 2.65 -12.03 9.87
C MET A 298 4.04 -12.27 9.28
N ASN A 299 4.17 -13.27 8.41
CA ASN A 299 5.38 -13.54 7.63
C ASN A 299 5.08 -13.41 6.14
N VAL A 300 6.13 -13.18 5.34
CA VAL A 300 6.05 -13.30 3.88
C VAL A 300 6.65 -14.62 3.44
N ILE A 301 5.90 -15.41 2.68
CA ILE A 301 6.35 -16.67 2.10
C ILE A 301 6.23 -16.60 0.58
N TYR A 302 7.31 -16.96 -0.11
CA TYR A 302 7.29 -17.15 -1.56
C TYR A 302 6.91 -18.58 -1.90
N THR A 303 5.87 -18.71 -2.72
CA THR A 303 5.38 -20.00 -3.20
C THR A 303 5.91 -20.24 -4.61
N SER A 304 6.61 -21.35 -4.83
CA SER A 304 7.12 -21.73 -6.14
C SER A 304 5.98 -22.29 -7.00
N ARG A 305 5.20 -21.42 -7.64
CA ARG A 305 4.29 -21.85 -8.71
C ARG A 305 5.03 -21.88 -10.04
N SER A 306 4.68 -22.83 -10.90
CA SER A 306 5.13 -22.84 -12.30
C SER A 306 4.80 -21.49 -12.94
N SER A 307 5.78 -20.88 -13.60
CA SER A 307 5.72 -19.53 -14.17
C SER A 307 4.36 -19.29 -14.84
N PRO A 308 3.67 -18.16 -14.56
CA PRO A 308 2.47 -17.83 -15.32
C PRO A 308 2.82 -17.86 -16.81
N ARG A 309 1.92 -18.43 -17.63
CA ARG A 309 2.06 -18.40 -19.09
C ARG A 309 1.98 -16.94 -19.52
N TRP A 310 3.13 -16.28 -19.61
CA TRP A 310 3.24 -14.95 -20.17
C TRP A 310 2.68 -15.01 -21.60
N LEU A 311 1.74 -14.12 -21.91
CA LEU A 311 1.44 -13.83 -23.31
C LEU A 311 2.77 -13.35 -23.90
N ALA A 312 3.12 -13.86 -25.09
CA ALA A 312 4.37 -13.47 -25.72
C ALA A 312 4.39 -11.95 -25.86
N ASP A 313 5.24 -11.30 -25.07
CA ASP A 313 5.66 -9.94 -25.36
C ASP A 313 6.25 -10.02 -26.76
N THR A 314 5.51 -9.49 -27.73
CA THR A 314 6.13 -9.16 -29.00
C THR A 314 7.21 -8.17 -28.61
N THR A 315 8.46 -8.62 -28.67
CA THR A 315 9.62 -7.76 -28.48
C THR A 315 9.31 -6.48 -29.20
N SER A 316 9.14 -5.41 -28.42
CA SER A 316 8.86 -4.07 -28.92
C SER A 316 10.09 -3.63 -29.70
N SER A 317 10.17 -4.13 -30.93
CA SER A 317 11.03 -3.64 -31.97
C SER A 317 10.42 -2.31 -32.37
N ALA A 318 10.81 -1.25 -31.65
CA ALA A 318 10.50 0.13 -32.00
C ALA A 318 10.88 0.46 -33.45
N ASN A 319 11.77 -0.36 -34.04
CA ASN A 319 12.26 -0.21 -35.40
C ASN A 319 11.35 -0.84 -36.45
N THR A 320 10.56 -1.88 -36.15
CA THR A 320 9.69 -2.53 -37.16
C THR A 320 8.42 -1.74 -37.40
N THR A 321 7.84 -1.10 -36.39
CA THR A 321 6.65 -0.25 -36.55
C THR A 321 6.97 1.03 -37.33
N LEU A 322 8.12 1.66 -37.05
CA LEU A 322 8.63 2.80 -37.83
C LEU A 322 8.99 2.40 -39.27
N ALA A 323 9.68 1.28 -39.48
CA ALA A 323 10.04 0.81 -40.81
C ALA A 323 8.79 0.44 -41.66
N ALA A 324 7.80 -0.22 -41.05
CA ALA A 324 6.55 -0.55 -41.73
C ALA A 324 5.75 0.71 -42.10
N GLN A 325 5.66 1.69 -41.20
CA GLN A 325 4.98 2.96 -41.49
C GLN A 325 5.70 3.76 -42.58
N VAL A 326 7.03 3.79 -42.59
CA VAL A 326 7.83 4.43 -43.65
C VAL A 326 7.64 3.71 -44.98
N LEU A 327 7.60 2.37 -44.99
CA LEU A 327 7.37 1.58 -46.19
C LEU A 327 5.98 1.84 -46.78
N VAL A 328 4.94 1.85 -45.95
CA VAL A 328 3.55 2.12 -46.36
C VAL A 328 3.38 3.55 -46.89
N ARG A 329 3.98 4.55 -46.22
CA ARG A 329 3.93 5.94 -46.69
C ARG A 329 4.67 6.11 -48.03
N ARG A 330 5.80 5.41 -48.20
CA ARG A 330 6.58 5.44 -49.45
C ARG A 330 5.86 4.73 -50.59
N THR A 331 5.26 3.57 -50.36
CA THR A 331 4.49 2.86 -51.40
C THR A 331 3.23 3.62 -51.79
N LEU A 332 2.51 4.20 -50.83
CA LEU A 332 1.35 5.02 -51.12
C LEU A 332 1.71 6.24 -51.97
N ALA A 333 2.76 6.98 -51.60
CA ALA A 333 3.22 8.14 -52.38
C ALA A 333 3.63 7.76 -53.82
N TRP A 334 4.33 6.63 -54.00
CA TRP A 334 4.72 6.14 -55.32
C TRP A 334 3.52 5.72 -56.17
N ILE A 335 2.56 4.98 -55.60
CA ILE A 335 1.37 4.55 -56.32
C ILE A 335 0.54 5.77 -56.74
N THR A 336 0.31 6.71 -55.82
CA THR A 336 -0.43 7.94 -56.13
C THR A 336 0.28 8.74 -57.23
N GLY A 337 1.60 8.89 -57.16
CA GLY A 337 2.38 9.60 -58.18
C GLY A 337 2.32 8.94 -59.56
N VAL A 338 2.46 7.61 -59.64
CA VAL A 338 2.37 6.86 -60.89
C VAL A 338 0.97 6.96 -61.50
N VAL A 339 -0.08 6.83 -60.69
CA VAL A 339 -1.47 6.97 -61.17
C VAL A 339 -1.71 8.38 -61.72
N LEU A 340 -1.25 9.43 -61.03
CA LEU A 340 -1.38 10.82 -61.49
C LEU A 340 -0.60 11.06 -62.79
N LEU A 341 0.58 10.48 -62.92
CA LEU A 341 1.41 10.60 -64.13
C LEU A 341 0.75 9.91 -65.33
N ILE A 342 0.20 8.71 -65.14
CA ILE A 342 -0.53 8.00 -66.21
C ILE A 342 -1.79 8.79 -66.59
N ALA A 343 -2.56 9.27 -65.59
CA ALA A 343 -3.78 10.04 -65.83
C ALA A 343 -3.51 11.35 -66.59
N THR A 344 -2.42 12.05 -66.25
CA THR A 344 -2.02 13.28 -66.96
C THR A 344 -1.55 13.01 -68.38
N LEU A 345 -0.75 11.95 -68.61
CA LEU A 345 -0.37 11.55 -69.96
C LEU A 345 -1.57 11.14 -70.82
N LEU A 346 -2.51 10.36 -70.27
CA LEU A 346 -3.75 10.01 -70.96
C LEU A 346 -4.57 11.27 -71.29
N GLY A 347 -4.70 12.18 -70.33
CA GLY A 347 -5.41 13.45 -70.51
C GLY A 347 -4.81 14.31 -71.63
N VAL A 348 -3.48 14.46 -71.66
CA VAL A 348 -2.77 15.18 -72.72
C VAL A 348 -2.94 14.47 -74.07
N TYR A 349 -2.82 13.14 -74.11
CA TYR A 349 -3.01 12.36 -75.32
C TYR A 349 -4.43 12.52 -75.90
N PHE A 350 -5.46 12.50 -75.05
CA PHE A 350 -6.84 12.74 -75.48
C PHE A 350 -7.09 14.19 -75.90
N LEU A 351 -6.43 15.17 -75.28
CA LEU A 351 -6.49 16.57 -75.68
C LEU A 351 -5.85 16.80 -77.05
N LEU A 352 -4.69 16.19 -77.32
CA LEU A 352 -3.98 16.32 -78.59
C LEU A 352 -4.69 15.58 -79.75
N ASN A 353 -5.34 14.45 -79.44
CA ASN A 353 -6.11 13.66 -80.41
C ASN A 353 -7.61 13.96 -80.38
N MET A 354 -8.02 15.05 -79.72
CA MET A 354 -9.42 15.46 -79.76
C MET A 354 -9.75 15.82 -81.21
N PRO A 355 -10.74 15.15 -81.84
CA PRO A 355 -11.17 15.55 -83.16
C PRO A 355 -11.79 16.94 -82.98
N LEU A 356 -11.06 17.98 -83.40
CA LEU A 356 -11.70 19.26 -83.66
C LEU A 356 -12.82 18.94 -84.64
N THR A 357 -14.07 19.02 -84.17
CA THR A 357 -15.21 19.18 -85.05
C THR A 357 -14.84 20.37 -85.90
N ARG A 358 -14.43 20.09 -87.15
CA ARG A 358 -14.29 21.09 -88.20
C ARG A 358 -15.72 21.55 -88.48
N ASP A 359 -16.24 22.38 -87.59
CA ASP A 359 -17.43 23.17 -87.84
C ASP A 359 -17.08 24.05 -89.03
N THR A 360 -17.56 23.62 -90.20
CA THR A 360 -18.30 24.34 -91.25
C THR A 360 -17.95 25.80 -91.61
N LEU A 361 -17.12 26.53 -90.86
CA LEU A 361 -16.64 27.87 -91.16
C LEU A 361 -15.28 27.89 -91.88
N LEU A 362 -14.46 26.84 -91.77
CA LEU A 362 -13.17 26.73 -92.50
C LEU A 362 -13.30 26.32 -93.97
N TYR A 363 -14.51 25.97 -94.44
CA TYR A 363 -14.83 25.77 -95.85
C TYR A 363 -15.44 27.02 -96.52
N SER A 364 -15.47 28.18 -95.85
CA SER A 364 -16.01 29.42 -96.42
C SER A 364 -15.06 30.17 -97.37
N ASN A 365 -13.83 29.68 -97.59
CA ASN A 365 -12.90 30.21 -98.59
C ASN A 365 -12.95 29.47 -99.95
N VAL A 366 -14.09 28.87 -100.30
CA VAL A 366 -14.46 28.71 -101.72
C VAL A 366 -15.49 29.79 -102.04
N LYS A 367 -15.01 31.01 -102.23
CA LYS A 367 -15.72 32.02 -103.01
C LYS A 367 -15.22 31.90 -104.46
N LEU A 368 -16.18 31.59 -105.32
CA LEU A 368 -16.26 31.92 -106.75
C LEU A 368 -15.21 32.92 -107.23
N ASP A 369 -14.38 32.49 -108.19
CA ASP A 369 -14.56 32.89 -109.60
C ASP A 369 -14.36 31.66 -110.51
#